data_AF-A0AAQ1JQF9-F1
#
_entry.id   AF-A0AAQ1JQF9-F1
#
_cell.length_a   1.000
_cell.length_b   1.000
_cell.length_c   1.000
_cell.angle_alpha   90.00
_cell.angle_beta   90.00
_cell.angle_gamma   90.00
#
_symmetry.space_group_name_H-M   'P 1'
#
loop_
_entity.id
_entity.type
_entity.pdbx_description
1 polymer ?
#
loop_
_entity_poly.entity_id
_entity_poly.type
_entity_poly.pdbx_seq_one_letter_code
_entity_poly.pdbx_strand_id
1 'polypeptide(L)'
;MNINLTIAGQAIAFFIFVVFCMKYVWPPVIAALQERQKKIADGLAASDRAAKDLELTQEKSAQELRQAKEQAAALIEQANKRANQIVEASKEDARKEGEKILAQAQAEIEQQRIKARDALRAEIAAIAVAGAEKILETSVDADKHGDMLNKLVAEL
;
A
#
# COMPACT_ATOMS: atom_id res chain seq x y z
N MET A 1 -100.12 -48.53 -12.05
CA MET A 1 -99.35 -48.52 -10.79
C MET A 1 -99.78 -47.28 -10.03
N ASN A 2 -100.54 -47.44 -8.96
CA ASN A 2 -101.18 -46.32 -8.26
C ASN A 2 -100.13 -45.34 -7.73
N ILE A 3 -100.35 -44.04 -7.97
CA ILE A 3 -99.64 -42.96 -7.28
C ILE A 3 -100.04 -43.07 -5.80
N ASN A 4 -99.21 -43.75 -5.03
CA ASN A 4 -99.38 -43.95 -3.61
C ASN A 4 -98.55 -42.91 -2.84
N LEU A 5 -98.98 -42.61 -1.61
CA LEU A 5 -98.31 -41.72 -0.64
C LEU A 5 -96.79 -41.97 -0.51
N THR A 6 -96.35 -43.20 -0.82
CA THR A 6 -94.95 -43.62 -0.86
C THR A 6 -94.09 -42.86 -1.87
N ILE A 7 -94.61 -42.48 -3.04
CA ILE A 7 -93.86 -41.70 -4.04
C ILE A 7 -93.63 -40.27 -3.53
N ALA A 8 -94.63 -39.65 -2.91
CA ALA A 8 -94.49 -38.33 -2.30
C ALA A 8 -93.49 -38.35 -1.13
N GLY A 9 -93.52 -39.38 -0.28
CA GLY A 9 -92.54 -39.59 0.78
C GLY A 9 -91.11 -39.78 0.26
N GLN A 10 -90.92 -40.56 -0.81
CA GLN A 10 -89.62 -40.73 -1.48
C GLN A 10 -89.11 -39.42 -2.08
N ALA A 11 -89.97 -38.60 -2.70
CA ALA A 11 -89.58 -37.30 -3.25
C ALA A 11 -89.14 -36.32 -2.16
N ILE A 12 -89.85 -36.26 -1.02
CA ILE A 12 -89.47 -35.42 0.13
C ILE A 12 -88.14 -35.90 0.73
N ALA A 13 -87.97 -37.21 0.92
CA ALA A 13 -86.71 -37.77 1.43
C ALA A 13 -85.54 -37.48 0.48
N PHE A 14 -85.74 -37.60 -0.84
CA PHE A 14 -84.74 -37.24 -1.85
C PHE A 14 -84.38 -35.76 -1.80
N PHE A 15 -85.38 -34.88 -1.67
CA PHE A 15 -85.14 -33.44 -1.56
C PHE A 15 -84.34 -33.06 -0.31
N ILE A 16 -84.70 -33.62 0.85
CA ILE A 16 -83.93 -33.42 2.10
C ILE A 16 -82.51 -33.94 1.95
N PHE A 17 -82.32 -35.10 1.31
CA PHE A 17 -81.00 -35.67 1.05
C PHE A 17 -80.14 -34.77 0.14
N VAL A 18 -80.72 -34.23 -0.94
CA VAL A 18 -80.02 -33.30 -1.85
C VAL A 18 -79.61 -32.03 -1.12
N VAL A 19 -80.50 -31.45 -0.30
CA VAL A 19 -80.17 -30.25 0.50
C VAL A 19 -79.07 -30.56 1.52
N PHE A 20 -79.10 -31.73 2.15
CA PHE A 20 -78.06 -32.17 3.07
C PHE A 20 -76.70 -32.36 2.36
N CYS A 21 -76.68 -33.05 1.21
CA CYS A 21 -75.47 -33.20 0.39
C CYS A 21 -74.93 -31.85 -0.07
N MET A 22 -75.80 -30.93 -0.47
CA MET A 22 -75.41 -29.60 -0.94
C MET A 22 -74.82 -28.74 0.18
N LYS A 23 -75.35 -28.85 1.40
CA LYS A 23 -74.90 -28.03 2.53
C LYS A 23 -73.71 -28.63 3.29
N TYR A 24 -73.59 -29.96 3.36
CA TYR A 24 -72.59 -30.63 4.20
C TYR A 24 -71.52 -31.41 3.43
N VAL A 25 -71.83 -31.94 2.24
CA VAL A 25 -70.89 -32.82 1.50
C VAL A 25 -70.15 -32.06 0.41
N TRP A 26 -70.81 -31.21 -0.38
CA TRP A 26 -70.14 -30.45 -1.43
C TRP A 26 -69.12 -29.42 -0.93
N PRO A 27 -69.39 -28.64 0.13
CA PRO A 27 -68.43 -27.63 0.61
C PRO A 27 -67.05 -28.20 0.99
N PRO A 28 -66.92 -29.28 1.78
CA PRO A 28 -65.60 -29.84 2.10
C PRO A 28 -64.90 -30.44 0.88
N VAL A 29 -65.64 -31.01 -0.09
CA VAL A 29 -65.05 -31.57 -1.32
C VAL A 29 -64.47 -30.46 -2.21
N ILE A 30 -65.21 -29.37 -2.41
CA ILE A 30 -64.75 -28.23 -3.20
C ILE A 30 -63.59 -27.52 -2.49
N ALA A 31 -63.67 -27.36 -1.17
CA ALA A 31 -62.59 -26.76 -0.38
C ALA A 31 -61.29 -27.57 -0.49
N ALA A 32 -61.36 -28.91 -0.40
CA ALA A 32 -60.18 -29.77 -0.57
C ALA A 32 -59.57 -29.69 -1.97
N LEU A 33 -60.40 -29.58 -3.01
CA LEU A 33 -59.92 -29.38 -4.39
C LEU A 33 -59.27 -28.02 -4.58
N GLN A 34 -59.89 -26.95 -4.07
CA GLN A 34 -59.33 -25.59 -4.12
C GLN A 34 -58.03 -25.48 -3.34
N GLU A 35 -57.92 -26.11 -2.18
CA GLU A 35 -56.69 -26.13 -1.38
C GLU A 35 -55.55 -26.81 -2.15
N ARG A 36 -55.82 -27.94 -2.82
CA ARG A 36 -54.82 -28.60 -3.68
C ARG A 36 -54.41 -27.72 -4.86
N GLN A 37 -55.37 -27.13 -5.55
CA GLN A 37 -55.10 -26.25 -6.69
C GLN A 37 -54.27 -25.03 -6.27
N LYS A 38 -54.61 -24.42 -5.13
CA LYS A 38 -53.88 -23.30 -4.55
C LYS A 38 -52.46 -23.70 -4.15
N LYS A 39 -52.26 -24.83 -3.46
CA LYS A 39 -50.92 -25.31 -3.10
C LYS A 39 -50.03 -25.55 -4.32
N ILE A 40 -50.59 -26.10 -5.40
CA ILE A 40 -49.83 -26.31 -6.65
C ILE A 40 -49.49 -24.98 -7.32
N ALA A 41 -50.45 -24.06 -7.41
CA ALA A 41 -50.23 -22.74 -7.99
C ALA A 41 -49.19 -21.93 -7.19
N ASP A 42 -49.32 -21.89 -5.87
CA ASP A 42 -48.39 -21.21 -4.98
C ASP A 42 -47.01 -21.85 -5.02
N GLY A 43 -46.93 -23.19 -5.06
CA GLY A 43 -45.67 -23.92 -5.18
C GLY A 43 -44.95 -23.67 -6.51
N LEU A 44 -45.68 -23.66 -7.62
CA LEU A 44 -45.12 -23.37 -8.94
C LEU A 44 -44.65 -21.91 -9.04
N ALA A 45 -45.46 -20.97 -8.55
CA ALA A 45 -45.10 -19.56 -8.52
C ALA A 45 -43.89 -19.28 -7.60
N ALA A 46 -43.79 -19.98 -6.47
CA ALA A 46 -42.64 -19.89 -5.58
C ALA A 46 -41.37 -20.46 -6.24
N SER A 47 -41.49 -21.59 -6.96
CA SER A 47 -40.35 -22.18 -7.69
C SER A 47 -39.85 -21.27 -8.81
N ASP A 48 -40.75 -20.66 -9.57
CA ASP A 48 -40.39 -19.73 -10.66
C ASP A 48 -39.70 -18.47 -10.11
N ARG A 49 -40.24 -17.89 -9.03
CA ARG A 49 -39.57 -16.76 -8.35
C ARG A 49 -38.21 -17.14 -7.80
N ALA A 50 -38.09 -18.30 -7.15
CA ALA A 50 -36.82 -18.75 -6.60
C ALA A 50 -35.78 -18.98 -7.70
N ALA A 51 -36.17 -19.54 -8.85
CA ALA A 51 -35.29 -19.73 -10.00
C ALA A 51 -34.80 -18.37 -10.56
N LYS A 52 -35.72 -17.41 -10.71
CA LYS A 52 -35.39 -16.07 -11.19
C LYS A 52 -34.51 -15.29 -10.20
N ASP A 53 -34.80 -15.37 -8.91
CA ASP A 53 -34.01 -14.73 -7.87
C ASP A 53 -32.61 -15.35 -7.78
N LEU A 54 -32.50 -16.66 -7.99
CA LEU A 54 -31.21 -17.35 -8.06
C LEU A 54 -30.39 -16.84 -9.25
N GLU A 55 -30.98 -16.77 -10.44
CA GLU A 55 -30.31 -16.25 -11.65
C GLU A 55 -29.83 -14.81 -11.45
N LEU A 56 -30.71 -13.93 -10.96
CA LEU A 56 -30.37 -12.54 -10.66
C LEU A 56 -29.27 -12.41 -9.61
N THR A 57 -29.31 -13.23 -8.56
CA THR A 57 -28.29 -13.21 -7.50
C THR A 57 -26.95 -13.71 -8.04
N GLN A 58 -26.97 -14.71 -8.91
CA GLN A 58 -25.77 -15.26 -9.53
C GLN A 58 -25.13 -14.27 -10.51
N GLU A 59 -25.93 -13.57 -11.33
CA GLU A 59 -25.44 -12.47 -12.16
C GLU A 59 -24.83 -11.34 -11.32
N LYS A 60 -25.52 -10.90 -10.25
CA LYS A 60 -25.00 -9.87 -9.35
C LYS A 60 -23.70 -10.30 -8.69
N SER A 61 -23.61 -11.53 -8.19
CA SER A 61 -22.38 -12.06 -7.58
C SER A 61 -21.24 -12.13 -8.60
N ALA A 62 -21.51 -12.54 -9.84
CA ALA A 62 -20.51 -12.56 -10.90
C ALA A 62 -20.02 -11.13 -11.25
N GLN A 63 -20.94 -10.17 -11.29
CA GLN A 63 -20.62 -8.75 -11.50
C GLN A 63 -19.79 -8.18 -10.35
N GLU A 64 -20.20 -8.39 -9.10
CA GLU A 64 -19.46 -7.96 -7.90
C GLU A 64 -18.06 -8.57 -7.86
N LEU A 65 -17.93 -9.86 -8.17
CA LEU A 65 -16.63 -10.54 -8.21
C LEU A 65 -15.73 -9.99 -9.31
N ARG A 66 -16.30 -9.63 -10.47
CA ARG A 66 -15.55 -8.97 -11.55
C ARG A 66 -15.11 -7.57 -11.15
N GLN A 67 -16.00 -6.76 -10.57
CA GLN A 67 -15.68 -5.42 -10.08
C GLN A 67 -14.60 -5.47 -8.98
N ALA A 68 -14.70 -6.41 -8.04
CA ALA A 68 -13.70 -6.60 -7.00
C ALA A 68 -12.32 -6.96 -7.59
N LYS A 69 -12.28 -7.80 -8.63
CA LYS A 69 -11.03 -8.13 -9.33
C LYS A 69 -10.44 -6.92 -10.07
N GLU A 70 -11.27 -6.14 -10.74
CA GLU A 70 -10.84 -4.91 -11.43
C GLU A 70 -10.29 -3.87 -10.43
N GLN A 71 -10.98 -3.68 -9.30
CA GLN A 71 -10.52 -2.79 -8.22
C GLN A 71 -9.22 -3.28 -7.58
N ALA A 72 -9.09 -4.60 -7.34
CA ALA A 72 -7.87 -5.17 -6.79
C ALA A 72 -6.69 -4.99 -7.75
N ALA A 73 -6.89 -5.21 -9.05
CA ALA A 73 -5.87 -4.97 -10.08
C ALA A 73 -5.45 -3.50 -10.12
N ALA A 74 -6.41 -2.56 -10.10
CA ALA A 74 -6.14 -1.13 -10.06
C ALA A 74 -5.37 -0.72 -8.79
N LEU A 75 -5.71 -1.30 -7.62
CA LEU A 75 -5.01 -1.05 -6.37
C LEU A 75 -3.57 -1.54 -6.42
N ILE A 76 -3.33 -2.73 -6.99
CA ILE A 76 -1.98 -3.29 -7.17
C ILE A 76 -1.16 -2.42 -8.12
N GLU A 77 -1.76 -1.94 -9.23
CA GLU A 77 -1.09 -1.03 -10.15
C GLU A 77 -0.73 0.29 -9.46
N GLN A 78 -1.65 0.88 -8.71
CA GLN A 78 -1.41 2.11 -7.94
C GLN A 78 -0.31 1.91 -6.89
N ALA A 79 -0.32 0.76 -6.19
CA ALA A 79 0.71 0.42 -5.21
C ALA A 79 2.10 0.29 -5.85
N ASN A 80 2.20 -0.40 -7.00
CA ASN A 80 3.46 -0.51 -7.75
C ASN A 80 3.94 0.86 -8.26
N LYS A 81 3.04 1.69 -8.78
CA LYS A 81 3.38 3.05 -9.21
C LYS A 81 3.93 3.89 -8.04
N ARG A 82 3.27 3.82 -6.88
CA ARG A 82 3.72 4.53 -5.67
C ARG A 82 5.05 3.98 -5.15
N ALA A 83 5.25 2.67 -5.18
CA ALA A 83 6.51 2.04 -4.80
C ALA A 83 7.66 2.54 -5.70
N ASN A 84 7.46 2.56 -7.02
CA ASN A 84 8.44 3.08 -7.97
C ASN A 84 8.74 4.57 -7.73
N GLN A 85 7.71 5.38 -7.46
CA GLN A 85 7.89 6.80 -7.12
C GLN A 85 8.73 6.97 -5.84
N ILE A 86 8.48 6.15 -4.81
CA ILE A 86 9.27 6.17 -3.57
C ILE A 86 10.72 5.78 -3.85
N VAL A 87 10.94 4.73 -4.65
CA VAL A 87 12.29 4.29 -5.01
C VAL A 87 13.05 5.37 -5.77
N GLU A 88 12.42 6.02 -6.75
CA GLU A 88 13.06 7.10 -7.50
C GLU A 88 13.33 8.34 -6.63
N ALA A 89 12.38 8.73 -5.77
CA ALA A 89 12.59 9.82 -4.80
C ALA A 89 13.75 9.50 -3.85
N SER A 90 13.79 8.29 -3.27
CA SER A 90 14.89 7.86 -2.40
C SER A 90 16.24 7.82 -3.12
N LYS A 91 16.28 7.44 -4.40
CA LYS A 91 17.52 7.50 -5.20
C LYS A 91 17.98 8.94 -5.43
N GLU A 92 17.06 9.84 -5.72
CA GLU A 92 17.36 11.25 -5.90
C GLU A 92 17.90 11.88 -4.61
N ASP A 93 17.24 11.61 -3.48
CA ASP A 93 17.68 12.09 -2.17
C ASP A 93 19.05 11.50 -1.78
N ALA A 94 19.28 10.21 -2.04
CA ALA A 94 20.58 9.58 -1.82
C ALA A 94 21.69 10.20 -2.68
N ARG A 95 21.40 10.55 -3.95
CA ARG A 95 22.35 11.26 -4.81
C ARG A 95 22.66 12.65 -4.26
N LYS A 96 21.64 13.42 -3.85
CA LYS A 96 21.82 14.76 -3.27
C LYS A 96 22.66 14.71 -1.99
N GLU A 97 22.38 13.77 -1.09
CA GLU A 97 23.17 13.65 0.13
C GLU A 97 24.60 13.17 -0.19
N GLY A 98 24.76 12.28 -1.18
CA GLY A 98 26.09 11.88 -1.68
C GLY A 98 26.90 13.05 -2.23
N GLU A 99 26.30 13.90 -3.06
CA GLU A 99 26.92 15.12 -3.58
C GLU A 99 27.31 16.09 -2.46
N LYS A 100 26.44 16.25 -1.45
CA LYS A 100 26.69 17.09 -0.28
C LYS A 100 27.85 16.57 0.57
N ILE A 101 27.90 15.26 0.82
CA ILE A 101 29.03 14.63 1.52
C ILE A 101 30.32 14.83 0.73
N LEU A 102 30.29 14.66 -0.60
CA LEU A 102 31.46 14.85 -1.45
C LEU A 102 31.95 16.30 -1.43
N ALA A 103 31.03 17.27 -1.48
CA ALA A 103 31.35 18.69 -1.38
C ALA A 103 31.95 19.04 -0.01
N GLN A 104 31.41 18.48 1.08
CA GLN A 104 31.98 18.64 2.43
C GLN A 104 33.38 18.03 2.53
N ALA A 105 33.58 16.82 2.01
CA ALA A 105 34.88 16.16 2.00
C ALA A 105 35.92 16.96 1.19
N GLN A 106 35.55 17.54 0.05
CA GLN A 106 36.42 18.41 -0.73
C GLN A 106 36.80 19.68 0.03
N ALA A 107 35.85 20.31 0.73
CA ALA A 107 36.11 21.47 1.56
C ALA A 107 37.05 21.14 2.74
N GLU A 108 36.85 19.99 3.40
CA GLU A 108 37.74 19.50 4.45
C GLU A 108 39.15 19.21 3.92
N ILE A 109 39.28 18.55 2.75
CA ILE A 109 40.58 18.29 2.11
C ILE A 109 41.30 19.59 1.81
N GLU A 110 40.63 20.61 1.28
CA GLU A 110 41.26 21.90 1.00
C GLU A 110 41.72 22.58 2.29
N GLN A 111 40.92 22.52 3.36
CA GLN A 111 41.31 23.05 4.66
C GLN A 111 42.53 22.30 5.24
N GLN A 112 42.57 20.97 5.12
CA GLN A 112 43.73 20.16 5.55
C GLN A 112 44.97 20.47 4.71
N ARG A 113 44.81 20.70 3.40
CA ARG A 113 45.91 21.08 2.51
C ARG A 113 46.51 22.42 2.90
N ILE A 114 45.68 23.41 3.27
CA ILE A 114 46.14 24.71 3.77
C ILE A 114 46.92 24.52 5.08
N LYS A 115 46.37 23.76 6.05
CA LYS A 115 47.05 23.48 7.32
C LYS A 115 48.40 22.78 7.11
N ALA A 116 48.46 21.77 6.24
CA ALA A 116 49.68 21.06 5.91
C ALA A 116 50.72 21.98 5.25
N ARG A 117 50.29 22.89 4.36
CA ARG A 117 51.16 23.88 3.74
C ARG A 117 51.72 24.88 4.75
N ASP A 118 50.91 25.32 5.70
CA ASP A 118 51.35 26.24 6.75
C ASP A 118 52.32 25.56 7.73
N ALA A 119 52.08 24.29 8.08
CA ALA A 119 53.03 23.48 8.84
C ALA A 119 54.37 23.30 8.11
N LEU A 120 54.34 22.97 6.81
CA LEU A 120 55.53 22.88 5.96
C LEU A 120 56.31 24.21 5.89
N ARG A 121 55.61 25.35 5.83
CA ARG A 121 56.26 26.66 5.87
C ARG A 121 56.99 26.92 7.18
N ALA A 122 56.40 26.53 8.31
CA ALA A 122 57.04 26.64 9.62
C ALA A 122 58.30 25.75 9.70
N GLU A 123 58.22 24.51 9.21
CA GLU A 123 59.38 23.60 9.14
C GLU A 123 60.48 24.12 8.22
N ILE A 124 60.13 24.63 7.03
CA ILE A 124 61.10 25.22 6.10
C ILE A 124 61.77 26.45 6.71
N ALA A 125 61.04 27.30 7.43
CA ALA A 125 61.63 28.45 8.12
C ALA A 125 62.63 28.01 9.19
N ALA A 126 62.30 26.97 9.97
CA ALA A 126 63.22 26.40 10.96
C ALA A 126 64.49 25.81 10.30
N ILE A 127 64.33 25.08 9.19
CA ILE A 127 65.45 24.51 8.42
C ILE A 127 66.30 25.64 7.80
N ALA A 128 65.69 26.72 7.30
CA ALA A 128 66.41 27.84 6.71
C ALA A 128 67.26 28.58 7.76
N VAL A 129 66.74 28.78 8.98
CA VAL A 129 67.52 29.35 10.09
C VAL A 129 68.67 28.43 10.48
N ALA A 130 68.41 27.13 10.69
CA ALA A 130 69.46 26.16 11.02
C ALA A 130 70.53 26.06 9.92
N GLY A 131 70.13 26.14 8.65
CA GLY A 131 71.04 26.18 7.50
C GLY A 131 71.86 27.47 7.46
N ALA A 132 71.24 28.62 7.75
CA ALA A 132 71.94 29.89 7.85
C ALA A 132 72.94 29.90 9.02
N GLU A 133 72.57 29.36 10.19
CA GLU A 133 73.48 29.17 11.33
C GLU A 133 74.66 28.27 10.97
N LYS A 134 74.42 27.15 10.27
CA LYS A 134 75.49 26.23 9.83
C LYS A 134 76.44 26.89 8.83
N ILE A 135 75.92 27.66 7.88
CA ILE A 135 76.74 28.44 6.95
C ILE A 135 77.56 29.49 7.73
N LEU A 136 76.94 30.18 8.69
CA LEU A 136 77.63 31.17 9.52
C LEU A 136 78.77 30.50 10.30
N GLU A 137 78.51 29.38 10.98
CA GLU A 137 79.48 28.57 11.72
C GLU A 137 80.65 28.11 10.85
N THR A 138 80.38 27.74 9.58
CA THR A 138 81.43 27.34 8.62
C THR A 138 82.20 28.55 8.05
N SER A 139 81.57 29.73 8.02
CA SER A 139 82.18 30.98 7.55
C SER A 139 82.89 31.77 8.66
N VAL A 140 82.68 31.41 9.93
CA VAL A 140 83.44 31.91 11.09
C VAL A 140 84.81 31.24 11.06
N ASP A 141 85.68 31.84 10.25
CA ASP A 141 87.07 31.47 10.11
C ASP A 141 87.83 32.02 11.33
N ALA A 142 88.31 31.13 12.21
CA ALA A 142 89.04 31.50 13.43
C ALA A 142 90.26 32.38 13.12
N ASP A 143 90.85 32.22 11.93
CA ASP A 143 92.01 32.99 11.48
C ASP A 143 91.68 34.43 11.08
N LYS A 144 90.46 34.72 10.58
CA LYS A 144 90.05 36.10 10.21
C LYS A 144 89.47 36.90 11.37
N HIS A 145 88.91 36.24 12.38
CA HIS A 145 88.37 36.92 13.57
C HIS A 145 89.43 37.20 14.64
N GLY A 146 90.52 36.44 14.69
CA GLY A 146 91.68 36.75 15.55
C GLY A 146 92.31 38.11 15.24
N ASP A 147 92.45 38.45 13.95
CA ASP A 147 93.01 39.74 13.52
C ASP A 147 92.09 40.94 13.81
N MET A 148 90.77 40.74 13.81
CA MET A 148 89.81 41.78 14.17
C MET A 148 89.72 42.00 15.68
N LEU A 149 89.79 40.93 16.48
CA LEU A 149 89.84 41.02 17.95
C LEU A 149 91.15 41.67 18.43
N ASN A 150 92.28 41.35 17.80
CA ASN A 150 93.56 41.99 18.10
C ASN A 150 93.59 43.48 17.75
N LYS A 151 92.90 43.90 16.67
CA LYS A 151 92.75 45.33 16.34
C LYS A 151 91.84 46.07 17.31
N LEU A 152 90.78 45.44 17.82
CA LEU A 152 89.89 46.07 18.81
C LEU A 152 90.54 46.19 20.20
N VAL A 153 91.38 45.23 20.58
CA VAL A 153 92.17 45.29 21.83
C VAL A 153 93.30 46.32 21.73
N ALA A 154 93.77 46.65 20.52
CA ALA A 154 94.78 47.69 20.28
C ALA A 154 94.20 49.12 20.21
N GLU A 155 92.86 49.27 20.13
CA GLU A 155 92.16 50.57 20.19
C GLU A 155 91.61 50.91 21.60
N LEU A 156 91.86 50.07 22.60
CA LEU A 156 91.71 50.36 24.04
C LEU A 156 93.06 50.69 24.68
#